data_AF-A0A0G0Z720-F1
#
_entry.id   AF-A0A0G0Z720-F1
#
_cell.length_a   1.000
_cell.length_b   1.000
_cell.length_c   1.000
_cell.angle_alpha   90.00
_cell.angle_beta   90.00
_cell.angle_gamma   90.00
#
_symmetry.space_group_name_H-M   'P 1'
#
loop_
_entity.id
_entity.type
_entity.pdbx_description
1 polymer ?
#
loop_
_entity_poly.entity_id
_entity_poly.type
_entity_poly.pdbx_seq_one_letter_code
_entity_poly.pdbx_strand_id
1 'polypeptide(L)'
;MKTLLISLAVAGIILATFGLMNLIFWLLNQPSDCSVTAGILTSGLLVGCYVIIGRYLYRKYQERRIKKGQMTKITNLPTILLLAVLFPILSACTRVGPGHVGIKINYAGTYRGVEDVPIKTGWVWYNPLSQQVFEYPTFVQTAVWTHNKDEGSPLNEEVSFNTKEGLIVTGDISLSYSLIRDLVPMFYIKFRSDDLGLFTHGYLRNVARDQFNEVAGRYSVEEIYGPKKEQFLREVIERLNKLMGDVGVYLEQFGFIGAPRPPKIVIDAINAKITATQLAMQSENELRRTEAEAKKVIAKAYGEAESNRILSQSINQQLIAWRQLQITEQAIAKWNGQRPMVEGGESGLLLQIPMPQAAKQEAKK
;
A
#
# COMPACT_ATOMS: atom_id res chain seq x y z
N MET A 1 9.39 14.97 -72.47
CA MET A 1 8.05 14.33 -72.44
C MET A 1 8.06 12.90 -71.88
N LYS A 2 8.81 11.94 -72.44
CA LYS A 2 8.81 10.52 -71.98
C LYS A 2 9.23 10.33 -70.50
N THR A 3 10.18 11.12 -70.00
CA THR A 3 10.64 11.07 -68.59
C THR A 3 9.56 11.56 -67.60
N LEU A 4 8.80 12.58 -68.00
CA LEU A 4 7.74 13.19 -67.19
C LEU A 4 6.53 12.25 -67.06
N LEU A 5 6.13 11.61 -68.15
CA LEU A 5 5.08 10.56 -68.16
C LEU A 5 5.44 9.34 -67.31
N ILE A 6 6.71 8.93 -67.31
CA ILE A 6 7.18 7.83 -66.47
C ILE A 6 7.13 8.24 -64.98
N SER A 7 7.53 9.47 -64.64
CA SER A 7 7.44 9.96 -63.26
C SER A 7 6.00 10.03 -62.75
N LEU A 8 5.04 10.41 -63.61
CA LEU A 8 3.62 10.50 -63.27
C LEU A 8 2.99 9.11 -63.08
N ALA A 9 3.39 8.14 -63.91
CA ALA A 9 2.97 6.75 -63.75
C ALA A 9 3.53 6.11 -62.48
N VAL A 10 4.78 6.41 -62.13
CA VAL A 10 5.39 5.95 -60.88
C VAL A 10 4.70 6.58 -59.66
N ALA A 11 4.38 7.87 -59.70
CA ALA A 11 3.61 8.54 -58.65
C ALA A 11 2.20 7.95 -58.49
N GLY A 12 1.53 7.61 -59.59
CA GLY A 12 0.21 6.96 -59.56
C GLY A 12 0.24 5.56 -58.93
N ILE A 13 1.28 4.77 -59.23
CA ILE A 13 1.50 3.47 -58.58
C ILE A 13 1.74 3.65 -57.08
N ILE A 14 2.58 4.60 -56.67
CA ILE A 14 2.84 4.88 -55.26
C ILE A 14 1.54 5.26 -54.52
N LEU A 15 0.71 6.14 -55.11
CA LEU A 15 -0.58 6.53 -54.53
C LEU A 15 -1.57 5.35 -54.41
N ALA A 16 -1.70 4.54 -55.47
CA ALA A 16 -2.57 3.36 -55.45
C ALA A 16 -2.16 2.35 -54.38
N THR A 17 -0.86 2.23 -54.15
CA THR A 17 -0.29 1.25 -53.22
C THR A 17 -0.38 1.72 -51.78
N PHE A 18 -0.27 3.04 -51.55
CA PHE A 18 -0.63 3.65 -50.27
C PHE A 18 -2.13 3.47 -49.95
N GLY A 19 -3.02 3.62 -50.93
CA GLY A 19 -4.46 3.38 -50.75
C GLY A 19 -4.79 1.93 -50.41
N LEU A 20 -4.22 0.97 -51.16
CA LEU A 20 -4.38 -0.46 -50.90
C LEU A 20 -3.79 -0.88 -49.55
N MET A 21 -2.65 -0.31 -49.16
CA MET A 21 -2.03 -0.60 -47.87
C MET A 21 -2.89 -0.12 -46.70
N ASN A 22 -3.52 1.06 -46.81
CA ASN A 22 -4.50 1.51 -45.81
C ASN A 22 -5.74 0.61 -45.74
N LEU A 23 -6.23 0.08 -46.88
CA LEU A 23 -7.34 -0.87 -46.90
C LEU A 23 -6.99 -2.19 -46.20
N ILE A 24 -5.78 -2.72 -46.44
CA ILE A 24 -5.28 -3.92 -45.79
C ILE A 24 -5.19 -3.71 -44.27
N PHE A 25 -4.62 -2.58 -43.83
CA PHE A 25 -4.55 -2.27 -42.40
C PHE A 25 -5.92 -2.09 -41.76
N TRP A 26 -6.88 -1.49 -42.48
CA TRP A 26 -8.26 -1.40 -42.02
C TRP A 26 -8.89 -2.79 -41.84
N LEU A 27 -8.74 -3.69 -42.81
CA LEU A 27 -9.23 -5.08 -42.72
C LEU A 27 -8.59 -5.87 -41.56
N LEU A 28 -7.30 -5.68 -41.32
CA LEU A 28 -6.56 -6.34 -40.23
C LEU A 28 -6.95 -5.83 -38.83
N ASN A 29 -7.50 -4.61 -38.73
CA ASN A 29 -7.91 -4.01 -37.47
C ASN A 29 -9.39 -4.26 -37.12
N GLN A 30 -10.13 -4.94 -38.00
CA GLN A 30 -11.52 -5.31 -37.75
C GLN A 30 -11.59 -6.51 -36.79
N PRO A 31 -12.56 -6.54 -35.86
CA PRO A 31 -12.64 -7.55 -34.80
C PRO A 31 -13.05 -8.96 -35.26
N SER A 32 -13.38 -9.16 -36.55
CA SER A 32 -13.79 -10.47 -37.08
C SER A 32 -12.61 -11.26 -37.66
N ASP A 33 -12.52 -12.56 -37.34
CA ASP A 33 -11.44 -13.42 -37.89
C ASP A 33 -11.46 -13.49 -39.43
N CYS A 34 -12.64 -13.34 -40.03
CA CYS A 34 -12.84 -13.30 -41.48
C CYS A 34 -12.20 -12.06 -42.13
N SER A 35 -12.28 -10.88 -41.50
CA SER A 35 -11.64 -9.66 -42.01
C SER A 35 -10.12 -9.70 -41.86
N VAL A 36 -9.61 -10.29 -40.78
CA VAL A 36 -8.16 -10.45 -40.57
C VAL A 36 -7.57 -11.41 -41.61
N THR A 37 -8.22 -12.55 -41.86
CA THR A 37 -7.79 -13.49 -42.90
C THR A 37 -7.86 -12.89 -44.30
N ALA A 38 -8.90 -12.11 -44.61
CA ALA A 38 -8.98 -11.34 -45.85
C ALA A 38 -7.84 -10.30 -45.96
N GLY A 39 -7.48 -9.63 -44.86
CA GLY A 39 -6.34 -8.71 -44.79
C GLY A 39 -4.99 -9.39 -45.07
N ILE A 40 -4.77 -10.59 -44.54
CA ILE A 40 -3.55 -11.38 -44.79
C ILE A 40 -3.49 -11.86 -46.25
N LEU A 41 -4.61 -12.33 -46.80
CA LEU A 41 -4.66 -12.77 -48.21
C LEU A 41 -4.44 -11.61 -49.19
N THR A 42 -5.05 -10.46 -48.92
CA THR A 42 -4.89 -9.25 -49.76
C THR A 42 -3.47 -8.68 -49.67
N SER A 43 -2.80 -8.75 -48.51
CA SER A 43 -1.41 -8.36 -48.38
C SER A 43 -0.47 -9.29 -49.17
N GLY A 44 -0.71 -10.61 -49.14
CA GLY A 44 0.01 -11.59 -49.97
C GLY A 44 -0.15 -11.35 -51.47
N LEU A 45 -1.37 -11.06 -51.93
CA LEU A 45 -1.65 -10.73 -53.34
C LEU A 45 -0.96 -9.43 -53.78
N LEU A 46 -0.91 -8.42 -52.91
CA LEU A 46 -0.26 -7.15 -53.21
C LEU A 46 1.25 -7.32 -53.36
N VAL A 47 1.89 -8.04 -52.43
CA VAL A 47 3.32 -8.40 -52.52
C VAL A 47 3.58 -9.20 -53.80
N GLY A 48 2.73 -10.17 -54.13
CA GLY A 48 2.81 -10.94 -55.36
C GLY A 48 2.74 -10.07 -56.63
N CYS A 49 1.79 -9.14 -56.68
CA CYS A 49 1.66 -8.19 -57.79
C CYS A 49 2.91 -7.31 -57.94
N TYR A 50 3.46 -6.83 -56.83
CA TYR A 50 4.69 -6.03 -56.84
C TYR A 50 5.91 -6.81 -57.33
N VAL A 51 6.04 -8.09 -56.97
CA VAL A 51 7.11 -8.96 -57.48
C VAL A 51 6.97 -9.19 -58.99
N ILE A 52 5.75 -9.42 -59.48
CA ILE A 52 5.47 -9.63 -60.90
C ILE A 52 5.76 -8.36 -61.70
N ILE A 53 5.29 -7.21 -61.22
CA ILE A 53 5.54 -5.90 -61.84
C ILE A 53 7.04 -5.57 -61.81
N GLY A 54 7.73 -5.82 -60.69
CA GLY A 54 9.17 -5.64 -60.57
C GLY A 54 9.96 -6.51 -61.55
N ARG A 55 9.59 -7.79 -61.70
CA ARG A 55 10.17 -8.70 -62.71
C ARG A 55 9.89 -8.23 -64.13
N TYR A 56 8.68 -7.77 -64.42
CA TYR A 56 8.30 -7.26 -65.75
C TYR A 56 9.09 -5.99 -66.12
N LEU A 57 9.17 -5.02 -65.19
CA LEU A 57 9.94 -3.80 -65.39
C LEU A 57 11.43 -4.08 -65.53
N TYR A 58 11.98 -5.01 -64.75
CA TYR A 58 13.37 -5.45 -64.86
C TYR A 58 13.67 -6.04 -66.24
N ARG A 59 12.80 -6.93 -66.75
CA ARG A 59 12.93 -7.53 -68.09
C ARG A 59 12.89 -6.47 -69.18
N LYS A 60 11.94 -5.53 -69.10
CA LYS A 60 11.79 -4.43 -70.08
C LYS A 60 12.94 -3.41 -70.01
N TYR A 61 13.52 -3.20 -68.83
CA TYR A 61 14.71 -2.36 -68.64
C TYR A 61 15.96 -3.00 -69.27
N GLN A 62 16.16 -4.30 -69.04
CA GLN A 62 17.21 -5.11 -69.67
C GLN A 62 17.14 -5.02 -71.21
N GLU A 63 15.96 -5.25 -71.80
CA GLU A 63 15.75 -5.17 -73.26
C GLU A 63 16.13 -3.80 -73.86
N ARG A 64 15.87 -2.70 -73.14
CA ARG A 64 16.23 -1.34 -73.59
C ARG A 64 17.72 -1.02 -73.42
N ARG A 65 18.39 -1.59 -72.43
CA ARG A 65 19.83 -1.40 -72.15
C ARG A 65 20.72 -2.27 -73.04
N ILE A 66 20.29 -3.47 -73.41
CA ILE A 66 20.98 -4.35 -74.39
C ILE A 66 21.16 -3.62 -75.73
N LYS A 67 20.18 -2.80 -76.15
CA LYS A 67 20.28 -1.96 -77.35
C LYS A 67 21.26 -0.78 -77.26
N LYS A 68 21.80 -0.46 -76.07
CA LYS A 68 22.67 0.71 -75.83
C LYS A 68 24.10 0.37 -75.39
N GLY A 69 24.52 -0.90 -75.46
CA GLY A 69 25.93 -1.31 -75.33
C GLY A 69 26.61 -1.08 -73.97
N GLN A 70 25.91 -0.61 -72.93
CA GLN A 70 26.47 -0.38 -71.59
C GLN A 70 26.02 -1.46 -70.61
N MET A 71 26.90 -2.42 -70.31
CA MET A 71 26.72 -3.41 -69.25
C MET A 71 27.17 -2.85 -67.89
N THR A 72 26.22 -2.38 -67.08
CA THR A 72 26.41 -2.29 -65.62
C THR A 72 25.32 -3.11 -64.94
N LYS A 73 25.74 -4.04 -64.07
CA LYS A 73 24.88 -5.03 -63.40
C LYS A 73 24.01 -4.34 -62.34
N ILE A 74 22.85 -3.80 -62.72
CA ILE A 74 21.83 -3.35 -61.75
C ILE A 74 20.94 -4.55 -61.39
N THR A 75 21.48 -5.52 -60.64
CA THR A 75 20.84 -6.81 -60.35
C THR A 75 19.74 -6.72 -59.29
N ASN A 76 19.63 -5.60 -58.56
CA ASN A 76 18.90 -5.54 -57.29
C ASN A 76 17.57 -4.75 -57.33
N LEU A 77 17.13 -4.25 -58.50
CA LEU A 77 15.91 -3.44 -58.61
C LEU A 77 14.62 -4.15 -58.11
N PRO A 78 14.32 -5.41 -58.50
CA PRO A 78 13.13 -6.10 -57.97
C PRO A 78 13.25 -6.41 -56.48
N THR A 79 14.47 -6.63 -55.98
CA THR A 79 14.76 -6.88 -54.56
C THR A 79 14.53 -5.63 -53.72
N ILE A 80 14.94 -4.46 -54.20
CA ILE A 80 14.72 -3.16 -53.53
C ILE A 80 13.22 -2.83 -53.47
N LEU A 81 12.47 -3.11 -54.55
CA LEU A 81 11.03 -2.88 -54.60
C LEU A 81 10.26 -3.78 -53.62
N LEU A 82 10.65 -5.05 -53.52
CA LEU A 82 10.08 -5.99 -52.54
C LEU A 82 10.43 -5.58 -51.11
N LEU A 83 11.68 -5.18 -50.84
CA LEU A 83 12.10 -4.73 -49.52
C LEU A 83 11.34 -3.45 -49.10
N ALA A 84 11.12 -2.52 -50.03
CA ALA A 84 10.40 -1.27 -49.78
C ALA A 84 8.91 -1.47 -49.41
N VAL A 85 8.28 -2.56 -49.89
CA VAL A 85 6.88 -2.89 -49.57
C VAL A 85 6.78 -3.79 -48.33
N LEU A 86 7.72 -4.73 -48.15
CA LEU A 86 7.71 -5.66 -47.03
C LEU A 86 8.10 -4.99 -45.70
N PHE A 87 9.05 -4.05 -45.73
CA PHE A 87 9.55 -3.35 -44.55
C PHE A 87 8.46 -2.61 -43.76
N PRO A 88 7.58 -1.78 -44.36
CA PRO A 88 6.52 -1.10 -43.62
C PRO A 88 5.44 -2.05 -43.07
N ILE A 89 5.20 -3.21 -43.70
CA ILE A 89 4.21 -4.20 -43.23
C ILE A 89 4.70 -4.95 -41.99
N LEU A 90 5.99 -5.29 -41.94
CA LEU A 90 6.62 -5.91 -40.77
C LEU A 90 6.71 -4.95 -39.58
N SER A 91 6.89 -3.65 -39.83
CA SER A 91 6.93 -2.61 -38.79
C SER A 91 5.55 -2.11 -38.33
N ALA A 92 4.46 -2.60 -38.95
CA ALA A 92 3.09 -2.16 -38.69
C ALA A 92 2.35 -2.98 -37.62
N CYS A 93 3.06 -3.85 -36.90
CA CYS A 93 2.48 -4.73 -35.91
C CYS A 93 3.14 -4.48 -34.56
N THR A 94 2.38 -4.05 -33.56
CA THR A 94 2.83 -4.01 -32.16
C THR A 94 1.94 -4.91 -31.32
N ARG A 95 2.50 -5.43 -30.24
CA ARG A 95 1.76 -6.25 -29.27
C ARG A 95 1.65 -5.47 -27.97
N VAL A 96 0.42 -5.10 -27.62
CA VAL A 96 0.11 -4.50 -26.32
C VAL A 96 0.07 -5.60 -25.27
N GLY A 97 0.97 -5.52 -24.29
CA GLY A 97 1.09 -6.50 -23.21
C GLY A 97 -0.12 -6.53 -22.26
N PRO A 98 -0.31 -7.61 -21.48
CA PRO A 98 -1.27 -7.60 -20.39
C PRO A 98 -0.91 -6.50 -19.37
N GLY A 99 -1.92 -5.91 -18.73
CA GLY A 99 -1.73 -4.80 -17.80
C GLY A 99 -1.46 -3.43 -18.46
N HIS A 100 -1.54 -3.36 -19.80
CA HIS A 100 -1.42 -2.11 -20.55
C HIS A 100 -2.66 -1.88 -21.43
N VAL A 101 -2.88 -0.64 -21.82
CA VAL A 101 -3.92 -0.21 -22.76
C VAL A 101 -3.27 0.59 -23.87
N GLY A 102 -3.59 0.23 -25.11
CA GLY A 102 -3.09 0.93 -26.29
C GLY A 102 -4.01 2.08 -26.67
N ILE A 103 -3.44 3.24 -26.96
CA ILE A 103 -4.13 4.35 -27.61
C ILE A 103 -3.57 4.47 -29.03
N LYS A 104 -4.44 4.46 -30.04
CA LYS A 104 -4.06 4.75 -31.43
C LYS A 104 -4.31 6.22 -31.73
N ILE A 105 -3.29 6.87 -32.28
CA ILE A 105 -3.34 8.26 -32.71
C ILE A 105 -3.20 8.30 -34.21
N ASN A 106 -4.15 8.95 -34.87
CA ASN A 106 -4.15 9.15 -36.32
C ASN A 106 -3.57 10.54 -36.63
N TYR A 107 -2.39 10.59 -37.26
CA TYR A 107 -1.78 11.83 -37.73
C TYR A 107 -2.35 12.28 -39.08
N ALA A 108 -2.97 11.38 -39.86
CA ALA A 108 -3.52 11.65 -41.19
C ALA A 108 -4.96 11.13 -41.35
N GLY A 109 -5.80 11.84 -42.11
CA GLY A 109 -7.20 11.50 -42.39
C GLY A 109 -8.20 12.59 -41.98
N THR A 110 -9.51 12.29 -42.07
CA THR A 110 -10.62 13.17 -41.67
C THR A 110 -10.82 13.19 -40.15
N TYR A 111 -10.43 12.12 -39.45
CA TYR A 111 -10.50 11.98 -37.99
C TYR A 111 -9.09 12.01 -37.40
N ARG A 112 -8.46 13.19 -37.42
CA ARG A 112 -7.11 13.40 -36.87
C ARG A 112 -7.21 13.52 -35.35
N GLY A 113 -6.36 12.80 -34.63
CA GLY A 113 -6.37 12.78 -33.17
C GLY A 113 -6.40 11.38 -32.60
N VAL A 114 -6.77 11.31 -31.33
CA VAL A 114 -6.87 10.07 -30.55
C VAL A 114 -8.15 9.35 -30.93
N GLU A 115 -8.08 8.04 -31.11
CA GLU A 115 -9.27 7.20 -31.26
C GLU A 115 -10.00 7.10 -29.90
N ASP A 116 -11.32 7.37 -29.89
CA ASP A 116 -12.12 7.43 -28.66
C ASP A 116 -12.23 6.08 -27.94
N VAL A 117 -11.93 4.99 -28.63
CA VAL A 117 -12.00 3.64 -28.08
C VAL A 117 -10.60 3.16 -27.72
N PRO A 118 -10.31 2.87 -26.43
CA PRO A 118 -9.03 2.31 -26.05
C PRO A 118 -8.88 0.89 -26.61
N ILE A 119 -7.71 0.61 -27.16
CA ILE A 119 -7.40 -0.70 -27.73
C ILE A 119 -7.10 -1.67 -26.59
N LYS A 120 -7.83 -2.78 -26.58
CA LYS A 120 -7.63 -3.87 -25.62
C LYS A 120 -6.34 -4.64 -25.93
N THR A 121 -5.81 -5.32 -24.92
CA THR A 121 -4.57 -6.11 -24.99
C THR A 121 -4.56 -7.09 -26.16
N GLY A 122 -3.44 -7.20 -26.87
CA GLY A 122 -3.31 -8.10 -28.02
C GLY A 122 -2.41 -7.57 -29.13
N TRP A 123 -2.46 -8.25 -30.28
CA TRP A 123 -1.80 -7.82 -31.51
C TRP A 123 -2.61 -6.70 -32.17
N VAL A 124 -1.95 -5.57 -32.42
CA VAL A 124 -2.57 -4.38 -33.01
C VAL A 124 -1.82 -4.03 -34.28
N TRP A 125 -2.58 -3.92 -35.37
CA TRP A 125 -2.07 -3.48 -36.66
C TRP A 125 -2.29 -1.97 -36.82
N TYR A 126 -1.23 -1.24 -37.14
CA TYR A 126 -1.26 0.19 -37.36
C TYR A 126 -0.29 0.60 -38.46
N ASN A 127 -0.63 1.62 -39.23
CA ASN A 127 0.25 2.09 -40.29
C ASN A 127 1.30 3.07 -39.71
N PRO A 128 2.61 2.75 -39.68
CA PRO A 128 3.63 3.59 -39.05
C PRO A 128 3.81 4.96 -39.71
N LEU A 129 3.32 5.16 -40.95
CA LEU A 129 3.38 6.44 -41.64
C LEU A 129 2.27 7.42 -41.22
N SER A 130 1.14 6.92 -40.72
CA SER A 130 -0.04 7.73 -40.41
C SER A 130 -0.58 7.54 -39.00
N GLN A 131 -0.14 6.49 -38.31
CA GLN A 131 -0.65 6.07 -37.02
C GLN A 131 0.50 5.76 -36.08
N GLN A 132 0.29 6.01 -34.80
CA GLN A 132 1.19 5.60 -33.74
C GLN A 132 0.37 5.05 -32.58
N VAL A 133 0.90 4.01 -31.94
CA VAL A 133 0.29 3.39 -30.77
C VAL A 133 1.12 3.75 -29.55
N PHE A 134 0.47 4.27 -28.51
CA PHE A 134 1.06 4.51 -27.20
C PHE A 134 0.48 3.52 -26.20
N GLU A 135 1.33 2.95 -25.35
CA GLU A 135 0.93 1.97 -24.34
C GLU A 135 0.93 2.63 -22.96
N TYR A 136 -0.22 2.59 -22.29
CA TYR A 136 -0.39 3.09 -20.94
C TYR A 136 -0.54 1.95 -19.94
N PRO A 137 0.22 1.95 -18.83
CA PRO A 137 0.05 0.97 -17.77
C PRO A 137 -1.30 1.17 -17.05
N THR A 138 -2.07 0.09 -16.89
CA THR A 138 -3.29 0.08 -16.06
C THR A 138 -3.08 -0.61 -14.71
N PHE A 139 -1.87 -1.10 -14.44
CA PHE A 139 -1.51 -1.64 -13.13
C PHE A 139 -1.26 -0.51 -12.13
N VAL A 140 -1.27 -0.88 -10.85
CA VAL A 140 -1.07 0.05 -9.74
C VAL A 140 0.36 0.56 -9.74
N GLN A 141 0.52 1.88 -9.72
CA GLN A 141 1.80 2.57 -9.63
C GLN A 141 1.87 3.36 -8.34
N THR A 142 2.97 3.20 -7.62
CA THR A 142 3.21 3.88 -6.36
C THR A 142 4.21 5.01 -6.58
N ALA A 143 3.74 6.23 -6.38
CA ALA A 143 4.55 7.43 -6.27
C ALA A 143 4.93 7.66 -4.81
N VAL A 144 6.20 8.00 -4.58
CA VAL A 144 6.73 8.34 -3.27
C VAL A 144 7.30 9.75 -3.34
N TRP A 145 6.82 10.61 -2.44
CA TRP A 145 7.28 12.00 -2.32
C TRP A 145 7.86 12.19 -0.92
N THR A 146 9.18 12.18 -0.84
CA THR A 146 9.94 12.17 0.42
C THR A 146 11.11 13.14 0.38
N HIS A 147 11.58 13.52 1.55
CA HIS A 147 12.85 14.23 1.73
C HIS A 147 14.08 13.32 1.53
N ASN A 148 13.92 12.00 1.70
CA ASN A 148 15.05 11.08 1.61
C ASN A 148 15.56 10.95 0.16
N LYS A 149 16.88 11.13 -0.04
CA LYS A 149 17.50 11.07 -1.38
C LYS A 149 17.58 9.65 -1.95
N ASP A 150 17.44 8.65 -1.09
CA ASP A 150 17.55 7.23 -1.46
C ASP A 150 16.20 6.59 -1.84
N GLU A 151 15.08 7.30 -1.64
CA GLU A 151 13.73 6.80 -1.90
C GLU A 151 13.00 7.72 -2.89
N GLY A 152 12.67 7.20 -4.08
CA GLY A 152 11.93 7.94 -5.10
C GLY A 152 12.83 8.84 -5.96
N SER A 153 12.78 10.15 -5.75
CA SER A 153 13.44 11.18 -6.56
C SER A 153 14.66 11.77 -5.81
N PRO A 154 15.77 12.11 -6.51
CA PRO A 154 16.93 12.75 -5.87
C PRO A 154 16.65 14.20 -5.40
N LEU A 155 15.47 14.74 -5.71
CA LEU A 155 15.01 16.06 -5.29
C LEU A 155 14.13 15.95 -4.04
N ASN A 156 14.18 16.97 -3.17
CA ASN A 156 13.28 17.02 -2.02
C ASN A 156 11.85 17.30 -2.49
N GLU A 157 10.99 16.28 -2.36
CA GLU A 157 9.59 16.34 -2.78
C GLU A 157 8.62 16.29 -1.60
N GLU A 158 9.09 16.53 -0.37
CA GLU A 158 8.26 16.55 0.83
C GLU A 158 7.06 17.51 0.69
N VAL A 159 5.96 17.16 1.37
CA VAL A 159 4.74 17.95 1.33
C VAL A 159 4.58 18.69 2.64
N SER A 160 4.58 20.03 2.55
CA SER A 160 4.22 20.92 3.63
C SER A 160 2.72 21.19 3.63
N PHE A 161 2.09 21.12 4.80
CA PHE A 161 0.68 21.40 4.99
C PHE A 161 0.44 22.17 6.29
N ASN A 162 -0.69 22.87 6.34
CA ASN A 162 -1.08 23.64 7.50
C ASN A 162 -2.17 22.90 8.27
N THR A 163 -2.05 22.84 9.59
CA THR A 163 -3.12 22.33 10.46
C THR A 163 -4.13 23.42 10.77
N LYS A 164 -5.22 23.03 11.45
CA LYS A 164 -6.26 23.96 11.92
C LYS A 164 -5.71 25.11 12.77
N GLU A 165 -4.62 24.88 13.49
CA GLU A 165 -3.96 25.87 14.35
C GLU A 165 -2.98 26.78 13.58
N GLY A 166 -2.86 26.60 12.26
CA GLY A 166 -1.91 27.34 11.43
C GLY A 166 -0.46 26.84 11.57
N LEU A 167 -0.26 25.64 12.13
CA LEU A 167 1.07 25.05 12.21
C LEU A 167 1.47 24.47 10.85
N ILE A 168 2.64 24.87 10.36
CA ILE A 168 3.26 24.26 9.18
C ILE A 168 3.92 22.95 9.61
N VAL A 169 3.45 21.83 9.04
CA VAL A 169 4.00 20.49 9.25
C VAL A 169 4.47 19.97 7.90
N THR A 170 5.65 19.36 7.89
CA THR A 170 6.19 18.67 6.70
C THR A 170 6.00 17.18 6.85
N GLY A 171 5.53 16.49 5.82
CA GLY A 171 5.40 15.03 5.82
C GLY A 171 5.82 14.42 4.50
N ASP A 172 6.38 13.21 4.59
CA ASP A 172 6.63 12.36 3.44
C ASP A 172 5.35 11.55 3.17
N ILE A 173 4.92 11.49 1.91
CA ILE A 173 3.66 10.85 1.52
C ILE A 173 3.86 9.88 0.36
N SER A 174 3.10 8.79 0.37
CA SER A 174 3.00 7.82 -0.72
C SER A 174 1.60 7.83 -1.30
N LEU A 175 1.55 7.69 -2.62
CA LEU A 175 0.32 7.60 -3.36
C LEU A 175 0.38 6.45 -4.36
N SER A 176 -0.55 5.51 -4.26
CA SER A 176 -0.74 4.44 -5.23
C SER A 176 -1.98 4.71 -6.07
N TYR A 177 -1.81 4.73 -7.38
CA TYR A 177 -2.90 4.98 -8.33
C TYR A 177 -2.84 4.02 -9.53
N SER A 178 -3.97 3.83 -10.19
CA SER A 178 -4.12 3.05 -11.41
C SER A 178 -4.94 3.85 -12.44
N LEU A 179 -4.71 3.57 -13.73
CA LEU A 179 -5.45 4.21 -14.82
C LEU A 179 -6.68 3.39 -15.20
N ILE A 180 -7.83 4.04 -15.30
CA ILE A 180 -9.09 3.42 -15.73
C ILE A 180 -9.04 3.23 -17.24
N ARG A 181 -8.99 1.96 -17.68
CA ARG A 181 -8.84 1.55 -19.09
C ARG A 181 -9.69 2.34 -20.08
N ASP A 182 -10.96 2.56 -19.76
CA ASP A 182 -11.91 3.19 -20.68
C ASP A 182 -11.70 4.71 -20.84
N LEU A 183 -11.09 5.36 -19.86
CA LEU A 183 -10.86 6.81 -19.83
C LEU A 183 -9.42 7.21 -20.20
N VAL A 184 -8.55 6.24 -20.49
CA VAL A 184 -7.17 6.46 -20.93
C VAL A 184 -7.05 7.38 -22.17
N PRO A 185 -7.93 7.29 -23.20
CA PRO A 185 -7.92 8.25 -24.32
C PRO A 185 -8.12 9.71 -23.86
N MET A 186 -9.06 9.95 -22.94
CA MET A 186 -9.33 11.27 -22.38
C MET A 186 -8.17 11.79 -21.52
N PHE A 187 -7.56 10.91 -20.74
CA PHE A 187 -6.34 11.20 -19.98
C PHE A 187 -5.22 11.71 -20.90
N TYR A 188 -4.99 11.02 -22.02
CA TYR A 188 -3.96 11.40 -22.99
C TYR A 188 -4.22 12.77 -23.61
N ILE A 189 -5.46 13.06 -24.01
CA ILE A 189 -5.81 14.36 -24.59
C ILE A 189 -5.51 15.51 -23.62
N LYS A 190 -5.79 15.31 -22.33
CA LYS A 190 -5.62 16.35 -21.31
C LYS A 190 -4.17 16.61 -20.93
N PHE A 191 -3.38 15.55 -20.75
CA PHE A 191 -2.00 15.71 -20.25
C PHE A 191 -0.93 15.61 -21.33
N ARG A 192 -1.23 14.99 -22.47
CA ARG A 192 -0.31 14.80 -23.61
C ARG A 192 1.11 14.43 -23.16
N SER A 193 1.20 13.57 -22.16
CA SER A 193 2.45 13.21 -21.50
C SER A 193 2.76 11.77 -21.87
N ASP A 194 3.76 11.57 -22.72
CA ASP A 194 4.24 10.25 -23.11
C ASP A 194 4.92 9.53 -21.92
N ASP A 195 5.42 10.31 -20.95
CA ASP A 195 5.97 9.83 -19.70
C ASP A 195 5.02 10.13 -18.53
N LEU A 196 4.60 9.07 -17.86
CA LEU A 196 3.72 9.14 -16.70
C LEU A 196 4.40 9.78 -15.48
N GLY A 197 5.73 9.85 -15.45
CA GLY A 197 6.50 10.53 -14.40
C GLY A 197 6.19 12.03 -14.31
N LEU A 198 6.06 12.72 -15.45
CA LEU A 198 5.71 14.15 -15.47
C LEU A 198 4.32 14.42 -14.92
N PHE A 199 3.36 13.55 -15.24
CA PHE A 199 2.02 13.61 -14.66
C PHE A 199 2.07 13.36 -13.14
N THR A 200 2.80 12.33 -12.72
CA THR A 200 2.91 11.90 -11.32
C THR A 200 3.53 12.96 -10.44
N HIS A 201 4.75 13.40 -10.76
CA HIS A 201 5.51 14.35 -9.93
C HIS A 201 5.13 15.81 -10.19
N GLY A 202 4.47 16.11 -11.31
CA GLY A 202 3.97 17.44 -11.64
C GLY A 202 2.52 17.66 -11.19
N TYR A 203 1.57 17.26 -12.02
CA TYR A 203 0.16 17.57 -11.82
C TYR A 203 -0.45 16.84 -10.62
N LEU A 204 -0.26 15.51 -10.56
CA LEU A 204 -0.85 14.68 -9.50
C LEU A 204 -0.32 15.07 -8.12
N ARG A 205 0.99 15.33 -7.99
CA ARG A 205 1.60 15.84 -6.76
C ARG A 205 1.00 17.17 -6.31
N ASN A 206 0.80 18.12 -7.23
CA ASN A 206 0.22 19.42 -6.90
C ASN A 206 -1.22 19.27 -6.38
N VAL A 207 -2.05 18.50 -7.10
CA VAL A 207 -3.44 18.26 -6.67
C VAL A 207 -3.49 17.50 -5.34
N ALA A 208 -2.64 16.48 -5.18
CA ALA A 208 -2.52 15.72 -3.93
C ALA A 208 -2.15 16.64 -2.77
N ARG A 209 -1.12 17.49 -2.93
CA ARG A 209 -0.71 18.48 -1.94
C ARG A 209 -1.83 19.44 -1.58
N ASP A 210 -2.53 19.98 -2.58
CA ASP A 210 -3.54 21.01 -2.37
C ASP A 210 -4.75 20.43 -1.62
N GLN A 211 -5.24 19.25 -2.03
CA GLN A 211 -6.34 18.57 -1.33
C GLN A 211 -5.93 18.09 0.06
N PHE A 212 -4.71 17.59 0.19
CA PHE A 212 -4.16 17.21 1.48
C PHE A 212 -4.11 18.41 2.44
N ASN A 213 -3.63 19.56 1.98
CA ASN A 213 -3.56 20.79 2.77
C ASN A 213 -4.96 21.32 3.14
N GLU A 214 -5.91 21.27 2.21
CA GLU A 214 -7.31 21.67 2.45
C GLU A 214 -7.98 20.83 3.54
N VAL A 215 -7.78 19.51 3.52
CA VAL A 215 -8.33 18.62 4.54
C VAL A 215 -7.55 18.78 5.85
N ALA A 216 -6.22 18.91 5.80
CA ALA A 216 -5.38 19.07 6.99
C ALA A 216 -5.72 20.32 7.80
N GLY A 217 -6.14 21.41 7.14
CA GLY A 217 -6.61 22.63 7.80
C GLY A 217 -7.87 22.45 8.66
N ARG A 218 -8.55 21.30 8.60
CA ARG A 218 -9.72 20.97 9.43
C ARG A 218 -9.37 20.21 10.70
N TYR A 219 -8.19 19.60 10.73
CA TYR A 219 -7.74 18.74 11.82
C TYR A 219 -6.63 19.41 12.61
N SER A 220 -6.60 19.12 13.91
CA SER A 220 -5.46 19.48 14.76
C SER A 220 -4.26 18.57 14.49
N VAL A 221 -3.07 19.04 14.84
CA VAL A 221 -1.83 18.25 14.74
C VAL A 221 -1.99 16.92 15.49
N GLU A 222 -2.53 16.93 16.70
CA GLU A 222 -2.70 15.71 17.51
C GLU A 222 -3.66 14.70 16.86
N GLU A 223 -4.70 15.17 16.18
CA GLU A 223 -5.67 14.32 15.48
C GLU A 223 -5.07 13.65 14.24
N ILE A 224 -4.20 14.37 13.51
CA ILE A 224 -3.49 13.84 12.33
C ILE A 224 -2.47 12.75 12.74
N TYR A 225 -1.83 12.89 13.91
CA TYR A 225 -0.85 11.91 14.40
C TYR A 225 -1.49 10.76 15.19
N GLY A 226 -2.60 11.01 15.85
CA GLY A 226 -3.24 10.07 16.77
C GLY A 226 -4.44 9.34 16.16
N PRO A 227 -5.61 9.38 16.82
CA PRO A 227 -6.71 8.47 16.54
C PRO A 227 -7.47 8.75 15.24
N LYS A 228 -7.43 9.99 14.72
CA LYS A 228 -8.18 10.39 13.52
C LYS A 228 -7.37 10.30 12.23
N LYS A 229 -6.12 9.82 12.28
CA LYS A 229 -5.24 9.67 11.12
C LYS A 229 -5.91 8.93 9.97
N GLU A 230 -6.53 7.78 10.24
CA GLU A 230 -7.15 7.00 9.17
C GLU A 230 -8.38 7.69 8.57
N GLN A 231 -9.19 8.37 9.40
CA GLN A 231 -10.35 9.11 8.93
C GLN A 231 -9.90 10.26 8.02
N PHE A 232 -8.86 10.98 8.44
CA PHE A 232 -8.23 12.03 7.65
C PHE A 232 -7.75 11.50 6.29
N LEU A 233 -7.00 10.39 6.26
CA LEU A 233 -6.51 9.80 5.01
C LEU A 233 -7.64 9.34 4.10
N ARG A 234 -8.71 8.74 4.65
CA ARG A 234 -9.89 8.35 3.87
C ARG A 234 -10.59 9.56 3.23
N GLU A 235 -10.76 10.66 3.95
CA GLU A 235 -11.37 11.87 3.40
C GLU A 235 -10.51 12.47 2.26
N VAL A 236 -9.18 12.45 2.40
CA VAL A 236 -8.26 12.88 1.34
C VAL A 236 -8.39 11.99 0.10
N ILE A 237 -8.41 10.66 0.26
CA ILE A 237 -8.58 9.70 -0.85
C ILE A 237 -9.91 9.93 -1.56
N GLU A 238 -11.01 10.11 -0.83
CA GLU A 238 -12.33 10.31 -1.41
C GLU A 238 -12.39 11.59 -2.25
N ARG A 239 -11.83 12.69 -1.74
CA ARG A 239 -11.73 13.96 -2.46
C ARG A 239 -10.88 13.86 -3.71
N LEU A 240 -9.71 13.22 -3.61
CA LEU A 240 -8.83 13.04 -4.77
C LEU A 240 -9.47 12.12 -5.81
N ASN A 241 -10.10 11.02 -5.41
CA ASN A 241 -10.81 10.13 -6.32
C ASN A 241 -11.94 10.84 -7.07
N LYS A 242 -12.65 11.76 -6.41
CA LYS A 242 -13.69 12.57 -7.06
C LYS A 242 -13.10 13.48 -8.15
N LEU A 243 -11.96 14.12 -7.89
CA LEU A 243 -11.32 15.03 -8.86
C LEU A 243 -10.57 14.29 -9.97
N MET A 244 -9.93 13.18 -9.63
CA MET A 244 -9.07 12.40 -10.53
C MET A 244 -9.87 11.38 -11.33
N GLY A 245 -11.02 10.94 -10.83
CA GLY A 245 -11.94 10.05 -11.53
C GLY A 245 -12.44 10.62 -12.86
N ASP A 246 -12.73 11.92 -12.90
CA ASP A 246 -13.11 12.64 -14.14
C ASP A 246 -12.02 12.60 -15.21
N VAL A 247 -10.77 12.38 -14.79
CA VAL A 247 -9.59 12.32 -15.66
C VAL A 247 -9.15 10.89 -15.95
N GLY A 248 -9.85 9.88 -15.42
CA GLY A 248 -9.53 8.47 -15.64
C GLY A 248 -8.42 7.93 -14.73
N VAL A 249 -8.15 8.58 -13.60
CA VAL A 249 -7.16 8.12 -12.61
C VAL A 249 -7.87 7.71 -11.33
N TYR A 250 -7.63 6.48 -10.89
CA TYR A 250 -8.18 5.92 -9.66
C TYR A 250 -7.08 5.77 -8.61
N LEU A 251 -7.32 6.31 -7.42
CA LEU A 251 -6.39 6.22 -6.29
C LEU A 251 -6.81 5.07 -5.40
N GLU A 252 -5.90 4.10 -5.24
CA GLU A 252 -6.13 2.92 -4.41
C GLU A 252 -5.69 3.14 -2.97
N GLN A 253 -4.54 3.79 -2.79
CA GLN A 253 -3.97 4.01 -1.47
C GLN A 253 -3.28 5.36 -1.40
N PHE A 254 -3.47 6.03 -0.28
CA PHE A 254 -2.76 7.25 0.07
C PHE A 254 -2.33 7.16 1.54
N GLY A 255 -1.08 7.48 1.82
CA GLY A 255 -0.51 7.31 3.15
C GLY A 255 0.67 8.20 3.45
N PHE A 256 1.04 8.22 4.72
CA PHE A 256 2.29 8.82 5.18
C PHE A 256 3.41 7.79 5.13
N ILE A 257 4.56 8.21 4.64
CA ILE A 257 5.80 7.46 4.74
C ILE A 257 6.49 7.96 6.01
N GLY A 258 6.45 7.16 7.06
CA GLY A 258 6.98 7.55 8.36
C GLY A 258 6.10 8.54 9.13
N ALA A 259 6.71 9.18 10.13
CA ALA A 259 6.05 10.18 10.96
C ALA A 259 6.17 11.56 10.30
N PRO A 260 5.08 12.34 10.22
CA PRO A 260 5.22 13.73 9.83
C PRO A 260 6.12 14.46 10.85
N ARG A 261 6.72 15.56 10.40
CA ARG A 261 7.74 16.33 11.12
C ARG A 261 7.17 17.71 11.46
N PRO A 262 6.56 17.90 12.65
CA PRO A 262 6.22 19.23 13.12
C PRO A 262 7.47 19.93 13.70
N PRO A 263 7.43 21.25 13.91
CA PRO A 263 8.47 21.95 14.66
C PRO A 263 8.69 21.34 16.05
N LYS A 264 9.95 21.25 16.49
CA LYS A 264 10.33 20.60 17.75
C LYS A 264 9.55 21.10 18.97
N ILE A 265 9.30 22.41 19.03
CA ILE A 265 8.53 23.07 20.11
C ILE A 265 7.14 22.43 20.28
N VAL A 266 6.49 22.04 19.18
CA VAL A 266 5.16 21.43 19.22
C VAL A 266 5.25 19.97 19.66
N ILE A 267 6.25 19.22 19.19
CA ILE A 267 6.49 17.84 19.66
C ILE A 267 6.70 17.83 21.17
N ASP A 268 7.52 18.75 21.69
CA ASP A 268 7.83 18.87 23.11
C ASP A 268 6.56 19.22 23.91
N ALA A 269 5.73 20.12 23.41
CA ALA A 269 4.45 20.47 24.03
C ALA A 269 3.45 19.30 24.04
N ILE A 270 3.35 18.55 22.93
CA ILE A 270 2.49 17.35 22.83
C ILE A 270 2.98 16.29 23.82
N ASN A 271 4.29 16.01 23.85
CA ASN A 271 4.88 15.06 24.78
C ASN A 271 4.64 15.48 26.24
N ALA A 272 4.85 16.75 26.57
CA ALA A 272 4.58 17.28 27.92
C ALA A 272 3.11 17.10 28.33
N LYS A 273 2.16 17.35 27.42
CA LYS A 273 0.73 17.14 27.66
C LYS A 273 0.38 15.66 27.84
N ILE A 274 0.97 14.77 27.04
CA ILE A 274 0.78 13.31 27.18
C ILE A 274 1.31 12.86 28.54
N THR A 275 2.51 13.29 28.93
CA THR A 275 3.10 12.97 30.24
C THR A 275 2.25 13.52 31.38
N ALA A 276 1.77 14.75 31.30
CA ALA A 276 0.89 15.34 32.31
C ALA A 276 -0.45 14.60 32.44
N THR A 277 -1.05 14.21 31.31
CA THR A 277 -2.30 13.43 31.30
C THR A 277 -2.07 12.04 31.89
N GLN A 278 -0.94 11.41 31.56
CA GLN A 278 -0.57 10.11 32.11
C GLN A 278 -0.33 10.17 33.63
N LEU A 279 0.34 11.21 34.11
CA LEU A 279 0.55 11.47 35.53
C LEU A 279 -0.78 11.71 36.27
N ALA A 280 -1.68 12.50 35.68
CA ALA A 280 -3.01 12.72 36.25
C ALA A 280 -3.81 11.41 36.33
N MET A 281 -3.82 10.61 35.27
CA MET A 281 -4.48 9.30 35.25
C MET A 281 -3.86 8.34 36.27
N GLN A 282 -2.53 8.35 36.44
CA GLN A 282 -1.83 7.55 37.45
C GLN A 282 -2.23 7.96 38.87
N SER A 283 -2.21 9.26 39.16
CA SER A 283 -2.59 9.80 40.47
C SER A 283 -4.06 9.50 40.80
N GLU A 284 -4.96 9.62 39.83
CA GLU A 284 -6.37 9.28 40.02
C GLU A 284 -6.57 7.77 40.27
N ASN A 285 -5.85 6.92 39.52
CA ASN A 285 -5.86 5.48 39.75
C ASN A 285 -5.31 5.11 41.13
N GLU A 286 -4.26 5.80 41.60
CA GLU A 286 -3.69 5.62 42.93
C GLU A 286 -4.65 6.07 44.02
N LEU A 287 -5.33 7.19 43.85
CA LEU A 287 -6.37 7.65 44.77
C LEU A 287 -7.51 6.63 44.84
N ARG A 288 -8.04 6.19 43.69
CA ARG A 288 -9.08 5.14 43.63
C ARG A 288 -8.63 3.85 44.32
N ARG A 289 -7.37 3.45 44.14
CA ARG A 289 -6.80 2.26 44.81
C ARG A 289 -6.71 2.47 46.33
N THR A 290 -6.26 3.63 46.77
CA THR A 290 -6.09 3.96 48.19
C THR A 290 -7.44 4.02 48.91
N GLU A 291 -8.45 4.65 48.29
CA GLU A 291 -9.81 4.65 48.82
C GLU A 291 -10.43 3.25 48.89
N ALA A 292 -10.22 2.42 47.86
CA ALA A 292 -10.68 1.05 47.87
C ALA A 292 -10.01 0.24 48.99
N GLU A 293 -8.72 0.45 49.24
CA GLU A 293 -7.99 -0.21 50.32
C GLU A 293 -8.44 0.28 51.69
N ALA A 294 -8.64 1.59 51.88
CA ALA A 294 -9.19 2.14 53.11
C ALA A 294 -10.59 1.56 53.41
N LYS A 295 -11.46 1.46 52.40
CA LYS A 295 -12.79 0.81 52.53
C LYS A 295 -12.68 -0.66 52.91
N LYS A 296 -11.73 -1.41 52.33
CA LYS A 296 -11.47 -2.81 52.72
C LYS A 296 -11.03 -2.93 54.17
N VAL A 297 -10.14 -2.05 54.63
CA VAL A 297 -9.66 -2.06 56.03
C VAL A 297 -10.81 -1.77 56.99
N ILE A 298 -11.63 -0.76 56.71
CA ILE A 298 -12.82 -0.44 57.52
C ILE A 298 -13.81 -1.61 57.52
N ALA A 299 -14.10 -2.19 56.37
CA ALA A 299 -15.01 -3.35 56.27
C ALA A 299 -14.46 -4.57 57.02
N LYS A 300 -13.15 -4.83 56.96
CA LYS A 300 -12.48 -5.89 57.71
C LYS A 300 -12.55 -5.64 59.21
N ALA A 301 -12.21 -4.44 59.67
CA ALA A 301 -12.29 -4.07 61.08
C ALA A 301 -13.72 -4.15 61.62
N TYR A 302 -14.72 -3.71 60.83
CA TYR A 302 -16.13 -3.85 61.17
C TYR A 302 -16.56 -5.33 61.25
N GLY A 303 -16.14 -6.15 60.29
CA GLY A 303 -16.40 -7.59 60.30
C GLY A 303 -15.76 -8.31 61.50
N GLU A 304 -14.52 -7.95 61.84
CA GLU A 304 -13.83 -8.47 63.03
C GLU A 304 -14.49 -8.00 64.33
N ALA A 305 -14.88 -6.73 64.43
CA ALA A 305 -15.57 -6.18 65.59
C ALA A 305 -16.94 -6.84 65.81
N GLU A 306 -17.72 -7.02 64.74
CA GLU A 306 -19.03 -7.69 64.83
C GLU A 306 -18.90 -9.19 65.12
N SER A 307 -17.92 -9.86 64.49
CA SER A 307 -17.57 -11.26 64.82
C SER A 307 -17.21 -11.40 66.29
N ASN A 308 -16.35 -10.52 66.82
CA ASN A 308 -15.98 -10.50 68.23
C ASN A 308 -17.18 -10.22 69.14
N ARG A 309 -18.07 -9.31 68.76
CA ARG A 309 -19.30 -9.01 69.52
C ARG A 309 -20.22 -10.23 69.62
N ILE A 310 -20.45 -10.92 68.50
CA ILE A 310 -21.24 -12.16 68.44
C ILE A 310 -20.56 -13.26 69.26
N LEU A 311 -19.24 -13.43 69.12
CA LEU A 311 -18.47 -14.38 69.93
C LEU A 311 -18.59 -14.09 71.42
N SER A 312 -18.39 -12.84 71.87
CA SER A 312 -18.54 -12.45 73.27
C SER A 312 -19.95 -12.70 73.81
N GLN A 313 -21.00 -12.48 73.01
CA GLN A 313 -22.37 -12.81 73.41
C GLN A 313 -22.61 -14.32 73.51
N SER A 314 -21.96 -15.12 72.66
CA SER A 314 -22.03 -16.59 72.70
C SER A 314 -21.23 -17.21 73.86
N ILE A 315 -20.27 -16.47 74.43
CA ILE A 315 -19.46 -16.91 75.55
C ILE A 315 -20.25 -16.78 76.85
N ASN A 316 -20.79 -17.91 77.33
CA ASN A 316 -21.38 -18.03 78.66
C ASN A 316 -20.32 -18.51 79.67
N GLN A 317 -20.36 -18.04 80.91
CA GLN A 317 -19.46 -18.46 81.99
C GLN A 317 -19.47 -19.98 82.22
N GLN A 318 -20.63 -20.61 82.03
CA GLN A 318 -20.77 -22.08 82.06
C GLN A 318 -20.08 -22.75 80.86
N LEU A 319 -20.08 -22.13 79.69
CA LEU A 319 -19.41 -22.63 78.49
C LEU A 319 -17.89 -22.53 78.61
N ILE A 320 -17.36 -21.45 79.19
CA ILE A 320 -15.92 -21.31 79.50
C ILE A 320 -15.49 -22.41 80.47
N ALA A 321 -16.23 -22.61 81.57
CA ALA A 321 -15.93 -23.65 82.55
C ALA A 321 -15.95 -25.04 81.89
N TRP A 322 -16.95 -25.32 81.05
CA TRP A 322 -17.03 -26.58 80.31
C TRP A 322 -15.86 -26.77 79.33
N ARG A 323 -15.47 -25.72 78.59
CA ARG A 323 -14.31 -25.75 77.69
C ARG A 323 -13.00 -25.97 78.45
N GLN A 324 -12.84 -25.34 79.61
CA GLN A 324 -11.67 -25.53 80.47
C GLN A 324 -11.59 -26.97 80.95
N LEU A 325 -12.73 -27.55 81.37
CA LEU A 325 -12.80 -28.97 81.75
C LEU A 325 -12.38 -29.88 80.59
N GLN A 326 -12.84 -29.62 79.36
CA GLN A 326 -12.40 -30.39 78.19
C GLN A 326 -10.89 -30.26 77.91
N ILE A 327 -10.32 -29.05 78.04
CA ILE A 327 -8.88 -28.85 77.87
C ILE A 327 -8.13 -29.61 78.96
N THR A 328 -8.62 -29.60 80.21
CA THR A 328 -8.02 -30.40 81.28
C THR A 328 -8.15 -31.90 81.04
N GLU A 329 -9.29 -32.39 80.53
CA GLU A 329 -9.45 -33.79 80.14
C GLU A 329 -8.47 -34.17 79.03
N GLN A 330 -8.30 -33.33 78.01
CA GLN A 330 -7.33 -33.57 76.93
C GLN A 330 -5.88 -33.49 77.43
N ALA A 331 -5.58 -32.57 78.35
CA ALA A 331 -4.27 -32.47 78.98
C ALA A 331 -3.99 -33.70 79.84
N ILE A 332 -4.96 -34.18 80.62
CA ILE A 332 -4.88 -35.41 81.43
C ILE A 332 -4.77 -36.66 80.55
N ALA A 333 -5.53 -36.74 79.45
CA ALA A 333 -5.44 -37.85 78.50
C ALA A 333 -4.07 -37.90 77.80
N LYS A 334 -3.44 -36.74 77.56
CA LYS A 334 -2.07 -36.63 77.05
C LYS A 334 -1.01 -36.65 78.15
N TRP A 335 -1.41 -36.71 79.42
CA TRP A 335 -0.49 -36.70 80.55
C TRP A 335 0.08 -38.11 80.76
N ASN A 336 1.40 -38.21 80.59
CA ASN A 336 2.21 -39.41 80.79
C ASN A 336 2.56 -39.71 82.27
N GLY A 337 1.82 -39.19 83.25
CA GLY A 337 2.00 -39.49 84.67
C GLY A 337 3.22 -38.88 85.36
N GLN A 338 4.03 -38.04 84.69
CA GLN A 338 5.14 -37.31 85.31
C GLN A 338 4.72 -35.86 85.58
N ARG A 339 4.82 -35.40 86.84
CA ARG A 339 4.48 -34.01 87.20
C ARG A 339 5.51 -33.05 86.57
N PRO A 340 5.10 -31.90 86.02
CA PRO A 340 6.04 -30.89 85.51
C PRO A 340 7.04 -30.51 86.61
N MET A 341 8.35 -30.61 86.32
CA MET A 341 9.40 -30.32 87.31
C MET A 341 9.55 -28.83 87.63
N VAL A 342 8.67 -27.97 87.12
CA VAL A 342 8.60 -26.55 87.44
C VAL A 342 7.14 -26.11 87.42
N GLU A 343 6.52 -25.94 88.59
CA GLU A 343 5.27 -25.19 88.71
C GLU A 343 5.63 -23.72 88.96
N GLY A 344 5.42 -22.89 87.95
CA GLY A 344 5.54 -21.44 88.10
C GLY A 344 4.32 -20.88 88.83
N GLY A 345 4.45 -20.62 90.13
CA GLY A 345 3.53 -19.74 90.85
C GLY A 345 3.70 -18.28 90.39
N GLU A 346 2.65 -17.50 90.50
CA GLU A 346 2.48 -16.12 89.99
C GLU A 346 3.49 -15.06 90.54
N SER A 347 4.52 -15.47 91.27
CA SER A 347 5.68 -14.65 91.63
C SER A 347 6.93 -15.55 91.72
N GLY A 348 7.81 -15.42 90.72
CA GLY A 348 8.92 -16.33 90.40
C GLY A 348 9.99 -16.56 91.46
N LEU A 349 9.66 -17.29 92.52
CA LEU A 349 10.62 -17.90 93.45
C LEU A 349 10.66 -19.42 93.23
N LEU A 350 11.82 -19.95 92.80
CA LEU A 350 12.02 -21.39 92.56
C LEU A 350 12.51 -22.08 93.84
N LEU A 351 11.74 -23.03 94.37
CA LEU A 351 12.12 -23.85 95.53
C LEU A 351 12.41 -25.29 95.07
N GLN A 352 13.66 -25.74 95.21
CA GLN A 352 14.10 -27.09 94.82
C GLN A 352 14.01 -28.05 96.00
N ILE A 353 13.21 -29.12 95.89
CA ILE A 353 13.06 -30.14 96.95
C ILE A 353 14.04 -31.30 96.69
N PRO A 354 14.85 -31.77 97.68
CA PRO A 354 15.84 -32.83 97.48
C PRO A 354 15.21 -34.24 97.43
N MET A 355 15.81 -35.16 96.66
CA MET A 355 15.36 -36.56 96.53
C MET A 355 15.86 -37.47 97.67
N PRO A 356 15.11 -38.53 98.06
CA PRO A 356 15.56 -39.52 99.06
C PRO A 356 16.52 -40.56 98.46
N GLN A 357 17.64 -40.84 99.13
CA GLN A 357 18.61 -41.89 98.77
C GLN A 357 18.12 -43.29 99.21
N ALA A 358 18.12 -44.27 98.30
CA ALA A 358 17.82 -45.66 98.61
C ALA A 358 19.08 -46.40 99.14
N ALA A 359 19.02 -46.87 100.38
CA ALA A 359 20.04 -47.69 101.02
C ALA A 359 19.98 -49.16 100.52
N LYS A 360 21.11 -49.69 100.03
CA LYS A 360 21.37 -51.14 99.92
C LYS A 360 22.57 -51.49 100.79
N GLN A 361 22.34 -52.43 101.71
CA GLN A 361 23.24 -52.93 102.74
C GLN A 361 24.42 -53.72 102.13
N GLU A 362 25.62 -53.53 102.68
CA GLU A 362 26.74 -54.48 102.59
C GLU A 362 26.69 -55.42 103.80
N ALA A 363 26.71 -56.73 103.59
CA ALA A 363 27.25 -57.70 104.55
C ALA A 363 27.58 -59.02 103.83
N LYS A 364 28.87 -59.36 103.83
CA LYS A 364 29.43 -60.65 103.37
C LYS A 364 29.50 -61.60 104.58
N LYS A 365 28.91 -62.78 104.47
CA LYS A 365 29.50 -64.05 104.92
C LYS A 365 29.00 -65.18 104.04
#